data_AF-A0A8S3FS38-F1
#
_entry.id   AF-A0A8S3FS38-F1
#
_cell.length_a   1.000
_cell.length_b   1.000
_cell.length_c   1.000
_cell.angle_alpha   90.00
_cell.angle_beta   90.00
_cell.angle_gamma   90.00
#
_symmetry.space_group_name_H-M   'P 1'
#
loop_
_entity.id
_entity.type
_entity.pdbx_description
1 polymer ?
#
loop_
_entity_poly.entity_id
_entity_poly.type
_entity_poly.pdbx_seq_one_letter_code
_entity_poly.pdbx_strand_id
1 'polypeptide(L)'
;RLHHFDDSDKEEINDTINVEDYKQVLIDPRTTRYSFTFRVMDLIPYTKYEFRLKGFIGATPSAYSNSVFIKTLETIPDKIDNLHGYVWNETSIVVHWTPPNSTNGPNF
;
A
#
# COMPACT_ATOMS: atom_id res chain seq x y z
N ARG A 1 -16.22 -34.84 -24.56
CA ARG A 1 -14.73 -34.78 -24.73
C ARG A 1 -14.23 -33.83 -23.66
N LEU A 2 -13.63 -34.35 -22.59
CA LEU A 2 -13.05 -33.51 -21.54
C LEU A 2 -11.79 -32.87 -22.14
N HIS A 3 -11.80 -31.56 -22.31
CA HIS A 3 -10.59 -30.82 -22.65
C HIS A 3 -9.66 -30.88 -21.42
N HIS A 4 -8.57 -31.62 -21.54
CA HIS A 4 -7.47 -31.55 -20.59
C HIS A 4 -6.83 -30.17 -20.78
N PHE A 5 -7.06 -29.27 -19.82
CA PHE A 5 -6.51 -27.93 -19.85
C PHE A 5 -5.02 -28.03 -19.50
N ASP A 6 -4.17 -27.78 -20.49
CA ASP A 6 -2.72 -27.72 -20.31
C ASP A 6 -2.36 -26.42 -19.58
N ASP A 7 -1.25 -26.41 -18.85
CA ASP A 7 -0.82 -25.26 -18.03
C ASP A 7 -0.35 -24.07 -18.89
N SER A 8 -0.23 -24.28 -20.22
CA SER A 8 0.17 -23.29 -21.22
C SER A 8 -0.85 -22.16 -21.46
N ASP A 9 -2.10 -22.32 -21.03
CA ASP A 9 -3.18 -21.36 -21.28
C ASP A 9 -3.39 -20.35 -20.14
N LYS A 10 -2.45 -20.31 -19.18
CA LYS A 10 -2.45 -19.36 -18.06
C LYS A 10 -1.53 -18.18 -18.35
N GLU A 11 -2.06 -16.98 -18.17
CA GLU A 11 -1.27 -15.76 -18.18
C GLU A 11 -1.26 -15.15 -16.77
N GLU A 12 -0.05 -14.88 -16.25
CA GLU A 12 0.16 -14.24 -14.95
C GLU A 12 0.67 -12.83 -15.16
N ILE A 13 -0.03 -11.86 -14.56
CA ILE A 13 0.28 -10.44 -14.68
C ILE A 13 0.67 -9.93 -13.30
N ASN A 14 1.95 -9.61 -13.18
CA ASN A 14 2.55 -9.08 -11.96
C ASN A 14 3.03 -7.66 -12.21
N ASP A 15 2.44 -6.69 -11.51
CA ASP A 15 2.80 -5.28 -11.70
C ASP A 15 2.80 -4.49 -10.40
N THR A 16 3.29 -3.26 -10.47
CA THR A 16 3.36 -2.30 -9.37
C THR A 16 2.44 -1.11 -9.66
N ILE A 17 1.80 -0.58 -8.61
CA ILE A 17 0.91 0.57 -8.71
C ILE A 17 1.12 1.47 -7.49
N ASN A 18 1.02 2.79 -7.67
CA ASN A 18 1.02 3.71 -6.53
C ASN A 18 -0.38 3.74 -5.90
N VAL A 19 -0.45 4.10 -4.62
CA VAL A 19 -1.72 4.07 -3.86
C VAL A 19 -2.84 4.94 -4.46
N GLU A 20 -2.51 6.03 -5.14
CA GLU A 20 -3.47 6.95 -5.77
C GLU A 20 -3.79 6.61 -7.23
N ASP A 21 -3.07 5.64 -7.81
CA ASP A 21 -3.22 5.29 -9.22
C ASP A 21 -4.28 4.19 -9.40
N TYR A 22 -4.87 4.17 -10.60
CA TYR A 22 -5.66 3.03 -11.07
C TYR A 22 -4.98 2.42 -12.29
N LYS A 23 -4.98 1.09 -12.35
CA LYS A 23 -4.39 0.36 -13.47
C LYS A 23 -5.44 -0.49 -14.16
N GLN A 24 -5.59 -0.26 -15.46
CA GLN A 24 -6.40 -1.10 -16.33
C GLN A 24 -5.48 -2.03 -17.12
N VAL A 25 -5.87 -3.29 -17.23
CA VAL A 25 -5.15 -4.30 -17.99
C VAL A 25 -6.09 -4.85 -19.05
N LEU A 26 -5.67 -4.79 -20.32
CA LEU A 26 -6.41 -5.40 -21.42
C LEU A 26 -6.20 -6.91 -21.39
N ILE A 27 -7.28 -7.66 -21.64
CA ILE A 27 -7.32 -9.11 -21.55
C ILE A 27 -7.41 -9.67 -22.97
N ASP A 28 -6.58 -10.67 -23.31
CA ASP A 28 -6.73 -11.42 -24.55
C ASP A 28 -7.96 -12.36 -24.44
N PRO A 29 -8.97 -12.21 -25.32
CA PRO A 29 -10.17 -13.05 -25.27
C PRO A 29 -9.91 -14.53 -25.57
N ARG A 30 -8.71 -14.92 -26.04
CA ARG A 30 -8.33 -16.31 -26.34
C ARG A 30 -7.79 -17.04 -25.11
N THR A 31 -7.33 -16.31 -24.10
CA THR A 31 -6.81 -16.89 -22.87
C THR A 31 -7.95 -17.16 -21.91
N THR A 32 -7.99 -18.37 -21.35
CA THR A 32 -9.11 -18.81 -20.51
C THR A 32 -8.82 -18.66 -19.01
N ARG A 33 -7.57 -18.41 -18.62
CA ARG A 33 -7.16 -18.29 -17.23
C ARG A 33 -6.19 -17.15 -17.03
N TYR A 34 -6.59 -16.20 -16.19
CA TYR A 34 -5.78 -15.07 -15.77
C TYR A 34 -5.55 -15.09 -14.27
N SER A 35 -4.34 -14.73 -13.88
CA SER A 35 -4.02 -14.36 -12.50
C SER A 35 -3.39 -12.97 -12.51
N PHE A 36 -3.90 -12.08 -11.67
CA PHE A 36 -3.39 -10.72 -11.53
C PHE A 36 -2.88 -10.51 -10.11
N THR A 37 -1.64 -10.03 -10.01
CA THR A 37 -1.03 -9.61 -8.75
C THR A 37 -0.54 -8.18 -8.91
N PHE A 38 -0.94 -7.32 -7.97
CA PHE A 38 -0.44 -5.95 -7.92
C PHE A 38 0.26 -5.70 -6.60
N ARG A 39 1.45 -5.11 -6.68
CA ARG A 39 2.17 -4.56 -5.55
C ARG A 39 1.85 -3.08 -5.43
N VAL A 40 1.15 -2.71 -4.36
CA VAL A 40 0.86 -1.29 -4.07
C VAL A 40 2.04 -0.69 -3.32
N MET A 41 2.57 0.42 -3.83
CA MET A 41 3.73 1.12 -3.27
C MET A 41 3.33 2.47 -2.66
N ASP A 42 4.27 3.06 -1.94
CA ASP A 42 4.18 4.40 -1.34
C ASP A 42 2.98 4.56 -0.39
N LEU A 43 2.64 3.47 0.31
CA LEU A 43 1.66 3.48 1.38
C LEU A 43 2.24 4.19 2.61
N ILE A 44 1.40 4.99 3.25
CA ILE A 44 1.74 5.66 4.51
C ILE A 44 1.91 4.58 5.59
N PRO A 45 2.99 4.61 6.39
CA PRO A 45 3.18 3.70 7.50
C PRO A 45 2.07 3.79 8.55
N TYR A 46 1.88 2.72 9.31
CA TYR A 46 0.90 2.63 10.38
C TYR A 46 -0.53 3.08 10.02
N THR A 47 -0.90 2.99 8.73
CA THR A 47 -2.14 3.51 8.17
C THR A 47 -3.03 2.37 7.72
N LYS A 48 -4.33 2.48 8.01
CA LYS A 48 -5.33 1.49 7.60
C LYS A 48 -5.82 1.81 6.19
N TYR A 49 -5.62 0.87 5.28
CA TYR A 49 -6.10 0.94 3.91
C TYR A 49 -7.26 -0.03 3.68
N GLU A 50 -8.10 0.34 2.71
CA GLU A 50 -9.17 -0.50 2.18
C GLU A 50 -8.92 -0.77 0.70
N PHE A 51 -8.91 -2.05 0.31
CA PHE A 51 -8.75 -2.47 -1.08
C PHE A 51 -10.01 -3.13 -1.59
N ARG A 52 -10.41 -2.76 -2.81
CA ARG A 52 -11.50 -3.36 -3.58
C ARG A 52 -11.15 -3.36 -5.07
N LEU A 53 -11.65 -4.34 -5.80
CA LEU A 53 -11.49 -4.45 -7.25
C LEU A 53 -12.83 -4.25 -7.95
N LYS A 54 -12.82 -3.74 -9.17
CA LYS A 54 -13.98 -3.79 -10.07
C LYS A 54 -13.52 -4.12 -11.48
N GLY A 55 -14.31 -4.92 -12.20
CA GLY A 55 -14.07 -5.25 -13.60
C GLY A 55 -14.74 -4.24 -14.53
N PHE A 56 -14.27 -4.21 -15.77
CA PHE A 56 -14.89 -3.45 -16.86
C PHE A 56 -15.04 -4.36 -18.08
N ILE A 57 -16.20 -4.30 -18.73
CA ILE A 57 -16.43 -4.87 -20.07
C ILE A 57 -16.71 -3.68 -20.99
N GLY A 58 -15.69 -3.27 -21.76
CA GLY A 58 -15.73 -1.99 -22.47
C GLY A 58 -15.88 -0.83 -21.47
N ALA A 59 -16.87 0.04 -21.69
CA ALA A 59 -17.18 1.14 -20.78
C ALA A 59 -18.09 0.76 -19.60
N THR A 60 -18.53 -0.51 -19.52
CA THR A 60 -19.49 -0.96 -18.51
C THR A 60 -18.76 -1.49 -17.28
N PRO A 61 -18.87 -0.84 -16.10
CA PRO A 61 -18.27 -1.32 -14.86
C PRO A 61 -19.11 -2.44 -14.22
N SER A 62 -18.44 -3.37 -13.52
CA SER A 62 -19.08 -4.27 -12.56
C SER A 62 -19.33 -3.56 -11.22
N ALA A 63 -20.05 -4.24 -10.32
CA ALA A 63 -19.96 -3.90 -8.89
C ALA A 63 -18.53 -4.12 -8.36
N TYR A 64 -18.17 -3.43 -7.28
CA TYR A 64 -16.93 -3.70 -6.57
C TYR A 64 -16.96 -5.08 -5.91
N SER A 65 -15.79 -5.68 -5.76
CA SER A 65 -15.56 -6.84 -4.89
C SER A 65 -15.86 -6.52 -3.43
N ASN A 66 -15.80 -7.54 -2.58
CA ASN A 66 -15.69 -7.34 -1.15
C ASN A 66 -14.45 -6.50 -0.80
N SER A 67 -14.54 -5.80 0.32
CA SER A 67 -13.42 -5.05 0.90
C SER A 67 -12.44 -5.96 1.60
N VAL A 68 -11.17 -5.61 1.49
CA VAL A 68 -10.10 -6.11 2.34
C VAL A 68 -9.47 -4.93 3.07
N PHE A 69 -9.40 -5.00 4.39
CA PHE A 69 -8.78 -3.97 5.22
C PHE A 69 -7.43 -4.45 5.71
N ILE A 70 -6.38 -3.67 5.48
CA ILE A 70 -5.02 -3.98 5.90
C ILE A 70 -4.42 -2.75 6.52
N LYS A 71 -3.69 -2.92 7.63
CA LYS A 71 -2.89 -1.87 8.22
C LYS A 71 -1.43 -2.08 7.82
N THR A 72 -0.78 -1.04 7.31
CA THR A 72 0.65 -1.08 7.05
C THR A 72 1.44 -1.21 8.35
N LEU A 73 2.63 -1.77 8.25
CA LEU A 73 3.54 -1.87 9.38
C LEU A 73 3.99 -0.47 9.82
N GLU A 74 4.40 -0.39 11.08
CA GLU A 74 5.10 0.77 11.60
C GLU A 74 6.52 0.87 11.01
N THR A 75 7.07 2.08 11.04
CA THR A 75 8.49 2.32 10.72
C THR A 75 9.06 3.36 11.69
N ILE A 76 10.31 3.77 11.47
CA ILE A 76 10.93 4.81 12.25
C ILE A 76 10.09 6.11 12.20
N PRO A 77 9.90 6.80 13.32
CA PRO A 77 9.34 8.14 13.32
C PRO A 77 10.14 9.07 12.40
N ASP A 78 9.49 10.14 11.95
CA ASP A 78 10.22 11.20 11.25
C ASP A 78 11.24 11.87 12.19
N LYS A 79 12.12 12.69 11.62
CA LYS A 79 13.03 13.51 12.42
C LYS A 79 12.25 14.45 13.34
N ILE A 80 12.80 14.67 14.54
CA ILE A 80 12.41 15.78 15.40
C ILE A 80 12.93 17.09 14.81
N ASP A 81 12.24 18.19 15.09
CA ASP A 81 12.67 19.54 14.71
C ASP A 81 12.88 20.42 15.95
N ASN A 82 13.47 21.60 15.77
CA ASN A 82 13.71 22.58 16.84
C ASN A 82 14.46 22.02 18.07
N LEU A 83 15.46 21.17 17.86
CA LEU A 83 16.30 20.66 18.95
C LEU A 83 17.16 21.78 19.52
N HIS A 84 16.93 22.12 20.78
CA HIS A 84 17.73 23.11 21.50
C HIS A 84 17.83 22.72 22.97
N GLY A 85 18.90 23.17 23.63
CA GLY A 85 19.09 22.93 25.05
C GLY A 85 19.74 24.12 25.73
N TYR A 86 19.57 24.18 27.04
CA TYR A 86 20.21 25.19 27.88
C TYR A 86 20.68 24.57 29.20
N VAL A 87 21.72 25.16 29.78
CA VAL A 87 22.27 24.72 31.06
C VAL A 87 21.25 25.05 32.16
N TRP A 88 20.90 24.04 32.95
CA TRP A 88 20.06 24.23 34.15
C TRP A 88 20.94 24.51 35.37
N ASN A 89 22.03 23.76 35.53
CA ASN A 89 23.06 23.93 36.56
C ASN A 89 24.37 23.23 36.15
N GLU A 90 25.37 23.22 37.03
CA GLU A 90 26.71 22.65 36.79
C GLU A 90 26.72 21.16 36.39
N THR A 91 25.65 20.42 36.66
CA THR A 91 25.55 18.98 36.37
C THR A 91 24.35 18.62 35.49
N SER A 92 23.55 19.59 35.07
CA SER A 92 22.26 19.35 34.40
C SER A 92 22.03 20.31 33.24
N ILE A 93 21.48 19.78 32.15
CA ILE A 93 20.99 20.54 31.00
C ILE A 93 19.51 20.20 30.77
N VAL A 94 18.75 21.17 30.27
CA VAL A 94 17.40 20.94 29.75
C VAL A 94 17.47 20.87 28.23
N VAL A 95 16.77 19.91 27.64
CA VAL A 95 16.70 19.71 26.19
C VAL A 95 15.23 19.75 25.78
N HIS A 96 14.93 20.51 24.73
CA HIS A 96 13.61 20.65 24.14
C HIS A 96 13.66 20.37 22.63
N TRP A 97 12.60 19.79 22.10
CA TRP A 97 12.40 19.58 20.67
C TRP A 97 10.91 19.60 20.33
N THR A 98 10.59 19.82 19.06
CA THR A 98 9.26 19.62 18.50
C THR A 98 9.09 18.14 18.13
N PRO A 99 7.98 17.50 18.51
CA PRO A 99 7.67 16.13 18.10
C PRO A 99 7.74 15.94 16.57
N PRO A 100 8.04 14.73 16.10
CA PRO A 100 8.06 14.47 14.67
C PRO A 100 6.67 14.65 14.05
N ASN A 101 6.61 15.05 12.78
CA ASN A 101 5.34 15.24 12.08
C ASN A 101 4.53 13.94 11.96
N SER A 102 5.22 12.81 11.78
CA SER A 102 4.65 11.48 11.88
C SER A 102 5.46 10.60 12.82
N THR A 103 4.77 9.91 13.73
CA THR A 103 5.37 8.85 14.55
C THR A 103 5.56 7.56 13.76
N ASN A 104 4.87 7.43 12.61
CA ASN A 104 4.84 6.22 11.80
C ASN A 104 4.53 4.94 12.61
N GLY A 105 3.81 5.09 13.74
CA GLY A 105 3.63 4.06 14.75
C GLY A 105 2.69 4.53 15.89
N PRO A 106 2.43 3.69 16.90
CA PRO A 106 1.68 4.09 18.09
C PRO A 106 2.41 5.22 18.85
N ASN A 107 1.66 6.10 19.49
CA ASN A 107 2.23 7.11 20.40
C ASN A 107 2.78 6.39 21.65
N PHE A 108 4.02 6.68 22.02
CA PHE A 108 4.65 6.21 23.27
C PHE A 108 4.37 7.16 24.44
#